data_AF-A0A8T5MCL8-F1
#
_entry.id   AF-A0A8T5MCL8-F1
#
_cell.length_a   1.000
_cell.length_b   1.000
_cell.length_c   1.000
_cell.angle_alpha   90.00
_cell.angle_beta   90.00
_cell.angle_gamma   90.00
#
_symmetry.space_group_name_H-M   'P 1'
#
loop_
_entity.id
_entity.type
_entity.pdbx_description
1 polymer ?
#
loop_
_entity_poly.entity_id
_entity_poly.type
_entity_poly.pdbx_seq_one_letter_code
_entity_poly.pdbx_strand_id
1 'polypeptide(L)'
;MTRVNNDFHPHGSDLSVREIKDLFKYHFDGVNLQYLTGTKIKDIEIIGSRVWGQPKPFSDLDILVRYEGRANPQDLKDLFAMSNNRLDIGGLETDITFTKDPIEKWLNDSVNNLK
;
A
#
# COMPACT_ATOMS: atom_id res chain seq x y z
N MET A 1 8.06 -16.80 -3.69
CA MET A 1 7.35 -15.92 -4.62
C MET A 1 8.15 -14.62 -4.72
N THR A 2 8.29 -14.02 -5.91
CA THR A 2 9.16 -12.86 -6.11
C THR A 2 8.34 -11.58 -5.96
N ARG A 3 8.86 -10.62 -5.17
CA ARG A 3 8.27 -9.28 -5.01
C ARG A 3 8.19 -8.55 -6.34
N VAL A 4 7.29 -7.57 -6.44
CA VAL A 4 7.18 -6.73 -7.64
C VAL A 4 8.47 -5.95 -7.81
N ASN A 5 8.95 -5.89 -9.05
CA ASN A 5 10.13 -5.10 -9.38
C ASN A 5 9.87 -3.62 -9.04
N ASN A 6 10.80 -2.97 -8.33
CA ASN A 6 10.67 -1.57 -7.95
C ASN A 6 10.62 -0.61 -9.16
N ASP A 7 11.17 -0.99 -10.30
CA ASP A 7 11.12 -0.21 -11.55
C ASP A 7 9.88 -0.55 -12.41
N PHE A 8 8.99 -1.43 -11.93
CA PHE A 8 7.74 -1.76 -12.61
C PHE A 8 6.72 -0.62 -12.44
N HIS A 9 5.94 -0.34 -13.48
CA HIS A 9 4.83 0.60 -13.45
C HIS A 9 3.52 -0.19 -13.38
N PRO A 10 2.76 -0.13 -12.27
CA PRO A 10 1.44 -0.73 -12.19
C PRO A 10 0.57 -0.28 -13.35
N HIS A 11 -0.26 -1.18 -13.87
CA HIS A 11 -1.15 -0.87 -14.99
C HIS A 11 -1.97 0.39 -14.70
N GLY A 12 -1.92 1.36 -15.60
CA GLY A 12 -2.62 2.65 -15.47
C GLY A 12 -1.96 3.65 -14.51
N SER A 13 -0.75 3.38 -14.00
CA SER A 13 0.04 4.34 -13.22
C SER A 13 1.21 4.88 -14.05
N ASP A 14 1.42 6.19 -13.99
CA ASP A 14 2.64 6.82 -14.52
C ASP A 14 3.83 6.68 -13.56
N LEU A 15 3.59 6.21 -12.33
CA LEU A 15 4.59 6.05 -11.29
C LEU A 15 5.09 4.61 -11.20
N SER A 16 6.38 4.46 -10.95
CA SER A 16 6.98 3.17 -10.62
C SER A 16 6.60 2.73 -9.20
N VAL A 17 6.70 1.43 -8.95
CA VAL A 17 6.53 0.84 -7.61
C VAL A 17 7.43 1.51 -6.58
N ARG A 18 8.66 1.89 -6.95
CA ARG A 18 9.58 2.64 -6.07
C ARG A 18 8.98 3.99 -5.69
N GLU A 19 8.56 4.77 -6.69
CA GLU A 19 8.00 6.12 -6.47
C GLU A 19 6.72 6.06 -5.62
N ILE A 20 5.86 5.08 -5.87
CA ILE A 20 4.65 4.84 -5.08
C ILE A 20 5.01 4.54 -3.61
N LYS A 21 5.99 3.66 -3.37
CA LYS A 21 6.48 3.33 -2.02
C LYS A 21 7.09 4.55 -1.32
N ASP A 22 7.83 5.37 -2.05
CA ASP A 22 8.48 6.57 -1.49
C ASP A 22 7.46 7.67 -1.17
N LEU A 23 6.47 7.90 -2.05
CA LEU A 23 5.35 8.81 -1.78
C LEU A 23 4.54 8.35 -0.57
N PHE A 24 4.22 7.05 -0.49
CA PHE A 24 3.53 6.49 0.66
C PHE A 24 4.31 6.75 1.95
N LYS A 25 5.62 6.46 1.98
CA LYS A 25 6.46 6.67 3.16
C LYS A 25 6.50 8.13 3.57
N TYR A 26 6.74 9.03 2.61
CA TYR A 26 6.78 10.47 2.87
C TYR A 26 5.48 10.96 3.50
N HIS A 27 4.34 10.55 2.94
CA HIS A 27 3.02 10.90 3.46
C HIS A 27 2.76 10.28 4.84
N PHE A 28 3.09 8.99 5.01
CA PHE A 28 2.94 8.29 6.28
C PHE A 28 3.78 8.93 7.38
N ASP A 29 5.02 9.32 7.10
CA ASP A 29 5.89 9.96 8.10
C ASP A 29 5.31 11.30 8.57
N GLY A 30 4.71 12.08 7.65
CA GLY A 30 3.96 13.30 8.00
C GLY A 30 2.79 13.04 8.94
N VAL A 31 1.95 12.04 8.61
CA VAL A 31 0.81 11.62 9.45
C VAL A 31 1.28 11.03 10.79
N ASN A 32 2.36 10.26 10.78
CA ASN A 32 2.90 9.56 11.93
C ASN A 32 3.48 10.51 12.99
N LEU A 33 4.15 11.57 12.54
CA LEU A 33 4.60 12.67 13.40
C LEU A 33 3.44 13.37 14.10
N GLN A 34 2.30 13.50 13.43
CA GLN A 34 1.13 14.23 13.94
C GLN A 34 0.23 13.37 14.85
N TYR A 35 0.04 12.09 14.52
CA TYR A 35 -1.03 11.28 15.12
C TYR A 35 -0.61 9.88 15.58
N LEU A 36 0.40 9.25 14.95
CA LEU A 36 0.66 7.82 15.10
C LEU A 36 1.96 7.50 15.87
N THR A 37 2.44 8.46 16.66
CA THR A 37 3.74 8.43 17.35
C THR A 37 4.12 7.04 17.85
N GLY A 38 5.24 6.52 17.34
CA GLY A 38 5.72 5.17 17.68
C GLY A 38 5.30 4.07 16.71
N THR A 39 4.68 4.42 15.58
CA THR A 39 4.46 3.49 14.47
C THR A 39 5.62 3.58 13.48
N LYS A 40 6.14 2.45 13.02
CA LYS A 40 7.25 2.36 12.07
C LYS A 40 6.89 1.41 10.94
N ILE A 41 6.93 1.91 9.71
CA ILE A 41 6.85 1.06 8.52
C ILE A 41 8.08 0.13 8.51
N LYS A 42 7.81 -1.16 8.33
CA LYS A 42 8.84 -2.18 8.13
C LYS A 42 8.99 -2.54 6.68
N ASP A 43 7.86 -2.58 5.97
CA ASP A 43 7.84 -3.03 4.60
C ASP A 43 6.59 -2.54 3.88
N ILE A 44 6.70 -2.37 2.56
CA ILE A 44 5.60 -1.97 1.69
C ILE A 44 5.69 -2.83 0.43
N GLU A 45 4.56 -3.35 0.01
CA GLU A 45 4.43 -4.07 -1.25
C GLU A 45 3.16 -3.62 -1.98
N ILE A 46 3.26 -3.53 -3.31
CA ILE A 46 2.11 -3.27 -4.17
C ILE A 46 1.58 -4.64 -4.61
N ILE A 47 0.28 -4.85 -4.44
CA ILE A 47 -0.35 -6.15 -4.66
C ILE A 47 -1.53 -6.01 -5.63
N GLY A 48 -2.20 -7.14 -5.89
CA GLY A 48 -3.49 -7.14 -6.58
C GLY A 48 -3.41 -7.05 -8.09
N SER A 49 -4.54 -6.69 -8.70
CA SER A 49 -4.77 -6.88 -10.13
C SER A 49 -3.92 -5.97 -11.02
N ARG A 50 -3.53 -4.78 -10.53
CA ARG A 50 -2.72 -3.81 -11.29
C ARG A 50 -1.24 -4.21 -11.42
N VAL A 51 -0.77 -5.20 -10.66
CA VAL A 51 0.63 -5.70 -10.72
C VAL A 51 0.74 -7.18 -11.09
N TRP A 52 -0.25 -8.01 -10.77
CA TRP A 52 -0.20 -9.45 -11.02
C TRP A 52 -1.30 -10.00 -11.93
N GLY A 53 -2.27 -9.17 -12.32
CA GLY A 53 -3.45 -9.61 -13.08
C GLY A 53 -3.81 -8.69 -14.24
N GLN A 54 -5.08 -8.78 -14.66
CA GLN A 54 -5.68 -7.88 -15.63
C GLN A 54 -6.66 -6.96 -14.89
N PRO A 55 -6.30 -5.70 -14.62
CA PRO A 55 -7.18 -4.80 -13.90
C PRO A 55 -8.41 -4.44 -14.74
N LYS A 56 -9.54 -4.24 -14.08
CA LYS A 56 -10.74 -3.65 -14.69
C LYS A 56 -10.56 -2.13 -14.77
N PRO A 57 -11.35 -1.41 -15.61
CA PRO A 57 -11.22 0.04 -15.79
C PRO A 57 -11.26 0.89 -14.50
N PHE A 58 -11.87 0.36 -13.43
CA PHE A 58 -12.02 1.02 -12.13
C PHE A 58 -11.34 0.25 -11.00
N SER A 59 -10.42 -0.67 -11.31
CA SER A 59 -9.65 -1.36 -10.26
C SER A 59 -8.84 -0.35 -9.45
N ASP A 60 -8.77 -0.53 -8.16
CA ASP A 60 -7.89 0.20 -7.25
C ASP A 60 -6.43 -0.25 -7.38
N LEU A 61 -5.53 0.55 -6.82
CA LEU A 61 -4.15 0.18 -6.54
C LEU A 61 -4.03 -0.30 -5.10
N ASP A 62 -3.81 -1.60 -4.92
CA ASP A 62 -3.68 -2.21 -3.60
C ASP A 62 -2.26 -2.02 -3.03
N ILE A 63 -2.17 -1.41 -1.86
CA ILE A 63 -0.91 -1.20 -1.12
C ILE A 63 -0.97 -1.98 0.18
N LEU A 64 -0.06 -2.94 0.35
CA LEU A 64 0.11 -3.69 1.58
C LEU A 64 1.27 -3.10 2.39
N VAL A 65 1.00 -2.73 3.63
CA VAL A 65 1.95 -2.05 4.51
C VAL A 65 2.14 -2.87 5.77
N ARG A 66 3.35 -3.41 5.96
CA ARG A 66 3.74 -4.02 7.22
C ARG A 66 4.35 -2.97 8.13
N TYR A 67 3.88 -2.92 9.36
CA TYR A 67 4.35 -1.96 10.34
C TYR A 67 4.61 -2.61 11.70
N GLU A 68 5.35 -1.89 12.54
CA GLU A 68 5.51 -2.16 13.96
C GLU A 68 4.97 -0.96 14.73
N GLY A 69 4.18 -1.20 15.77
CA GLY A 69 3.58 -0.12 16.55
C GLY A 69 2.37 -0.57 17.36
N ARG A 70 1.87 0.34 18.19
CA ARG A 70 0.71 0.09 19.06
C ARG A 70 -0.62 0.32 18.35
N ALA A 71 -0.64 1.12 17.30
CA ALA A 71 -1.85 1.40 16.52
C ALA A 71 -2.54 0.10 16.06
N ASN A 72 -3.88 0.14 15.98
CA ASN A 72 -4.68 -0.89 15.36
C ASN A 72 -4.65 -0.71 13.82
N PRO A 73 -4.56 -1.78 13.01
CA PRO A 73 -4.66 -1.66 11.56
C PRO A 73 -5.87 -0.89 11.05
N GLN A 74 -7.04 -1.02 11.70
CA GLN A 74 -8.25 -0.33 11.28
C GLN A 74 -8.13 1.19 11.50
N ASP A 75 -7.62 1.61 12.65
CA ASP A 75 -7.40 3.04 12.95
C ASP A 75 -6.45 3.69 11.93
N LEU A 76 -5.43 2.94 11.48
CA LEU A 76 -4.52 3.39 10.43
C LEU A 76 -5.24 3.54 9.08
N LYS A 77 -6.09 2.57 8.72
CA LYS A 77 -6.87 2.64 7.48
C LYS A 77 -7.82 3.84 7.50
N ASP A 78 -8.54 4.01 8.60
CA ASP A 78 -9.51 5.10 8.78
C ASP A 78 -8.82 6.47 8.70
N LEU A 79 -7.65 6.61 9.31
CA LEU A 79 -6.87 7.86 9.27
C LEU A 79 -6.47 8.26 7.85
N PHE A 80 -6.12 7.30 7.00
CA PHE A 80 -5.76 7.52 5.59
C PHE A 80 -6.98 7.71 4.68
N ALA A 81 -8.16 7.24 5.09
CA ALA A 81 -9.41 7.45 4.36
C ALA A 81 -10.01 8.85 4.60
N MET A 82 -9.60 9.56 5.65
CA MET A 82 -10.03 10.94 5.91
C MET A 82 -9.52 11.89 4.82
N SER A 83 -10.39 12.81 4.34
CA SER A 83 -10.11 13.66 3.17
C SER A 83 -8.81 14.47 3.25
N ASN A 84 -8.39 14.87 4.44
CA ASN A 84 -7.17 15.68 4.63
C ASN A 84 -5.88 14.85 4.66
N ASN A 85 -5.98 13.51 4.71
CA ASN A 85 -4.86 12.58 4.78
C ASN A 85 -4.88 11.55 3.63
N ARG A 86 -5.71 11.77 2.61
CA ARG A 86 -5.78 10.87 1.46
C ARG A 86 -4.46 10.95 0.69
N LEU A 87 -3.85 9.80 0.42
CA LEU A 87 -2.66 9.69 -0.40
C LEU A 87 -3.05 9.89 -1.88
N ASP A 88 -2.37 10.80 -2.57
CA ASP A 88 -2.54 11.03 -4.01
C ASP A 88 -1.46 10.27 -4.79
N ILE A 89 -1.89 9.36 -5.67
CA ILE A 89 -1.02 8.54 -6.52
C ILE A 89 -1.38 8.77 -7.99
N GLY A 90 -1.40 10.05 -8.39
CA GLY A 90 -1.56 10.43 -9.79
C GLY A 90 -2.92 10.05 -10.36
N GLY A 91 -3.99 10.27 -9.60
CA GLY A 91 -5.37 9.99 -10.05
C GLY A 91 -5.80 8.52 -9.97
N LEU A 92 -4.96 7.63 -9.43
CA LEU A 92 -5.39 6.28 -9.06
C LEU A 92 -6.03 6.28 -7.68
N GLU A 93 -7.18 5.64 -7.57
CA GLU A 93 -7.72 5.25 -6.27
C GLU A 93 -6.89 4.12 -5.68
N THR A 94 -6.61 4.22 -4.38
CA THR A 94 -5.72 3.32 -3.65
C THR A 94 -6.47 2.67 -2.51
N ASP A 95 -6.39 1.35 -2.39
CA ASP A 95 -6.78 0.64 -1.16
C ASP A 95 -5.52 0.28 -0.37
N ILE A 96 -5.48 0.71 0.90
CA ILE A 96 -4.32 0.51 1.76
C ILE A 96 -4.70 -0.50 2.84
N THR A 97 -3.95 -1.59 2.87
CA THR A 97 -4.07 -2.63 3.90
C THR A 97 -2.87 -2.57 4.82
N PHE A 98 -3.12 -2.30 6.11
CA PHE A 98 -2.08 -2.34 7.15
C PHE A 98 -2.06 -3.71 7.83
N THR A 99 -0.86 -4.23 8.09
CA THR A 99 -0.71 -5.53 8.76
C THR A 99 0.48 -5.57 9.72
N LYS A 100 0.35 -6.39 10.77
CA LYS A 100 1.47 -6.77 11.66
C LYS A 100 2.12 -8.08 11.23
N ASP A 101 1.44 -8.85 10.38
CA ASP A 101 1.94 -10.12 9.85
C ASP A 101 3.05 -9.90 8.82
N PRO A 102 3.94 -10.89 8.60
CA PRO A 102 4.88 -10.86 7.48
C PRO A 102 4.15 -10.73 6.13
N ILE A 103 4.68 -9.89 5.24
CA ILE A 103 4.10 -9.66 3.91
C ILE A 103 4.06 -10.96 3.11
N GLU A 104 5.07 -11.83 3.25
CA GLU A 104 5.18 -13.09 2.52
C GLU A 104 3.96 -13.99 2.67
N LYS A 105 3.30 -13.95 3.84
CA LYS A 105 2.04 -14.68 4.09
C LYS A 105 0.93 -14.15 3.17
N TRP A 106 0.78 -12.83 3.12
CA TRP A 106 -0.23 -12.15 2.29
C TRP A 106 0.03 -12.31 0.79
N LEU A 107 1.29 -12.25 0.34
CA LEU A 107 1.61 -12.42 -1.08
C LEU A 107 1.16 -13.79 -1.60
N ASN A 108 1.35 -14.84 -0.80
CA ASN A 108 0.90 -16.18 -1.16
C ASN A 108 -0.63 -16.25 -1.25
N ASP A 109 -1.35 -15.63 -0.32
CA ASP A 109 -2.82 -15.65 -0.29
C ASP A 109 -3.42 -14.82 -1.44
N SER A 110 -2.89 -13.62 -1.70
CA SER A 110 -3.38 -12.73 -2.74
C SER A 110 -3.24 -13.33 -4.14
N VAL A 111 -2.11 -13.95 -4.47
CA VAL A 111 -1.92 -14.53 -5.82
C VAL A 111 -2.83 -15.74 -6.05
N ASN A 112 -3.09 -16.54 -5.02
CA ASN A 112 -4.00 -17.69 -5.14
C ASN A 112 -5.46 -17.26 -5.36
N ASN A 113 -5.85 -16.09 -4.89
CA ASN A 113 -7.20 -15.53 -5.06
C ASN A 113 -7.39 -14.75 -6.38
N LEU A 114 -6.35 -14.60 -7.19
CA LEU A 114 -6.39 -13.89 -8.49
C LEU A 114 -6.57 -14.82 -9.70
N LYS A 115 -6.69 -16.15 -9.48
CA LYS A 115 -7.00 -17.16 -10.51
C LYS A 115 -8.50 -17.46 -10.55
#